data_AF-A0AAU1Z3H6-F1
#
_entry.id   AF-A0AAU1Z3H6-F1
#
_cell.length_a   1.000
_cell.length_b   1.000
_cell.length_c   1.000
_cell.angle_alpha   90.00
_cell.angle_beta   90.00
_cell.angle_gamma   90.00
#
_symmetry.space_group_name_H-M   'P 1'
#
loop_
_entity.id
_entity.type
_entity.pdbx_description
1 polymer ?
#
loop_
_entity_poly.entity_id
_entity_poly.type
_entity_poly.pdbx_seq_one_letter_code
_entity_poly.pdbx_strand_id
1 'polypeptide(L)' 'MFEDDDGRAYRIVHNEKGNHSLWPADRPAPDGWYPTGFLGPKRICLDHLSAVLGPAPAHPGAPGGPR' A
#
# COMPACT_ATOMS: atom_id res chain seq x y z
N MET A 1 21.79 -1.49 4.55
CA MET A 1 20.59 -2.11 5.13
C MET A 1 19.44 -1.26 4.64
N PHE A 2 18.52 -1.81 3.85
CA PHE A 2 17.41 -1.02 3.33
C PHE A 2 16.40 -0.87 4.46
N GLU A 3 16.32 0.31 5.05
CA GLU A 3 15.20 0.76 5.87
C GLU A 3 13.97 0.87 4.95
N ASP A 4 13.46 -0.29 4.53
CA ASP A 4 12.18 -0.39 3.86
C ASP A 4 11.11 -0.02 4.89
N ASP A 5 10.78 1.27 4.94
CA ASP A 5 9.65 1.87 5.64
C ASP A 5 9.94 2.34 7.08
N ASP A 6 10.35 3.62 7.21
CA ASP A 6 10.61 4.48 8.39
C ASP A 6 9.53 4.52 9.52
N GLY A 7 8.83 3.42 9.83
CA GLY A 7 7.74 3.41 10.81
C GLY A 7 6.53 4.24 10.38
N ARG A 8 6.43 4.61 9.10
CA ARG A 8 5.29 5.36 8.56
C ARG A 8 4.09 4.43 8.43
N ALA A 9 2.95 4.89 8.93
CA ALA A 9 1.69 4.20 8.72
C ALA A 9 1.21 4.40 7.28
N TYR A 10 0.72 3.33 6.68
CA TYR A 10 0.02 3.31 5.40
C TYR A 10 -1.41 2.86 5.62
N ARG A 11 -2.27 3.27 4.69
CA ARG A 11 -3.64 2.81 4.59
C ARG A 11 -3.86 2.20 3.23
N ILE A 12 -4.79 1.26 3.15
CA ILE A 12 -5.27 0.75 1.87
C ILE A 12 -6.39 1.69 1.43
N VAL A 13 -6.28 2.22 0.21
CA VAL A 13 -7.35 2.95 -0.46
C VAL A 13 -7.87 2.14 -1.63
N HIS A 14 -9.15 2.26 -1.91
CA HIS A 14 -9.78 1.70 -3.08
C HIS A 14 -10.50 2.79 -3.87
N ASN A 15 -10.71 2.55 -5.16
CA ASN A 15 -11.54 3.42 -5.99
C ASN A 15 -12.78 2.68 -6.49
N GLU A 16 -13.72 3.43 -7.07
CA GLU A 16 -14.94 2.91 -7.69
C GLU A 16 -14.67 1.91 -8.83
N LYS A 17 -13.46 1.92 -9.39
CA LYS A 17 -13.01 0.96 -10.42
C LYS A 17 -12.53 -0.37 -9.84
N GLY A 18 -12.57 -0.56 -8.52
CA GLY A 18 -12.12 -1.78 -7.83
C GLY A 18 -10.60 -1.91 -7.67
N ASN A 19 -9.84 -0.85 -7.97
CA ASN A 19 -8.39 -0.87 -7.78
C ASN A 19 -8.05 -0.59 -6.32
N HIS A 20 -7.08 -1.33 -5.79
CA HIS A 20 -6.54 -1.10 -4.46
C HIS A 20 -5.14 -0.51 -4.58
N SER A 21 -4.82 0.47 -3.74
CA SER A 21 -3.49 1.08 -3.66
C SER A 21 -3.10 1.37 -2.22
N LEU A 22 -1.80 1.32 -1.96
CA LEU A 22 -1.26 1.75 -0.68
C LEU A 22 -1.10 3.28 -0.69
N TRP A 23 -1.67 3.94 0.31
CA TRP A 23 -1.54 5.38 0.47
C TRP A 23 -0.96 5.72 1.84
N PRO A 24 -0.05 6.69 1.96
CA PRO A 24 0.49 7.08 3.26
C PRO A 24 -0.60 7.66 4.17
N ALA A 25 -0.60 7.24 5.43
CA ALA A 25 -1.56 7.70 6.45
C ALA A 25 -1.40 9.17 6.84
N ASP A 26 -0.21 9.73 6.58
CA ASP A 26 0.13 11.12 6.84
C ASP A 26 -0.59 12.10 5.90
N ARG A 27 -1.08 11.62 4.75
CA ARG A 27 -1.72 12.46 3.73
C ARG A 27 -3.17 12.10 3.49
N PRO A 28 -4.09 13.07 3.34
CA PRO A 28 -5.48 12.79 3.00
C PRO A 28 -5.57 11.98 1.70
N ALA A 29 -6.63 11.18 1.56
CA ALA A 29 -6.87 10.42 0.34
C ALA A 29 -7.16 11.38 -0.82
N PRO A 30 -6.68 11.08 -2.04
CA PRO A 30 -7.02 11.87 -3.23
C PRO A 30 -8.50 11.73 -3.58
N ASP A 31 -9.02 12.69 -4.34
CA ASP A 31 -10.41 12.70 -4.78
C ASP A 31 -10.75 11.43 -5.59
N GLY A 32 -11.91 10.82 -5.32
CA GLY A 32 -12.32 9.55 -5.91
C GLY A 32 -11.67 8.28 -5.30
N TRP A 33 -10.86 8.42 -4.25
CA TRP A 33 -10.30 7.29 -3.50
C TRP A 33 -10.84 7.23 -2.07
N TYR A 34 -11.23 6.02 -1.66
CA TYR A 34 -11.86 5.75 -0.38
C TYR A 34 -10.97 4.84 0.47
N PRO A 35 -10.63 5.24 1.71
CA PRO A 35 -9.88 4.38 2.61
C PRO A 35 -10.71 3.16 3.00
N THR A 36 -10.10 1.98 3.03
CA THR A 36 -10.76 0.73 3.47
C THR A 36 -10.90 0.64 4.99
N GLY A 37 -10.28 1.56 5.73
CA GLY A 37 -10.20 1.55 7.19
C GLY A 37 -9.01 0.76 7.74
N PHE A 38 -8.22 0.11 6.88
CA PHE A 38 -7.01 -0.58 7.30
C PHE A 38 -5.82 0.38 7.39
N LEU A 39 -5.14 0.41 8.54
CA LEU A 39 -3.98 1.26 8.83
C LEU A 39 -2.87 0.42 9.45
N GLY A 40 -1.67 0.45 8.87
CA GLY A 40 -0.53 -0.28 9.41
C GLY A 40 0.76 0.00 8.65
N PRO A 41 1.90 -0.55 9.09
CA PRO A 41 3.12 -0.47 8.32
C PRO A 41 2.95 -1.16 6.96
N LYS A 42 3.70 -0.71 5.95
CA LYS A 42 3.57 -1.19 4.56
C LYS A 42 3.49 -2.72 4.45
N ARG A 43 4.32 -3.41 5.23
CA ARG A 43 4.42 -4.88 5.24
C ARG A 43 3.14 -5.57 5.70
N ILE A 44 2.46 -5.01 6.71
CA ILE A 44 1.19 -5.55 7.25
C ILE A 44 0.04 -5.27 6.29
N CYS A 45 0.01 -4.10 5.64
CA CYS A 45 -1.00 -3.81 4.61
C CYS A 45 -0.87 -4.72 3.39
N LEU A 46 0.36 -5.01 2.96
CA LEU A 46 0.62 -5.93 1.84
C LEU A 46 0.28 -7.38 2.19
N ASP A 47 0.59 -7.82 3.41
CA ASP A 47 0.20 -9.14 3.90
C ASP A 47 -1.33 -9.30 3.94
N HIS A 48 -2.04 -8.29 4.43
CA HIS A 48 -3.50 -8.28 4.43
C HIS A 48 -4.10 -8.33 3.01
N LEU A 49 -3.51 -7.59 2.05
CA LEU A 49 -3.91 -7.67 0.64
C LEU A 49 -3.69 -9.07 0.07
N SER A 50 -2.57 -9.71 0.37
CA SER A 50 -2.28 -11.09 -0.07
C SER A 50 -3.27 -12.11 0.50
N ALA A 51 -3.70 -11.92 1.75
CA ALA A 51 -4.69 -12.80 2.38
C ALA A 51 -6.10 -12.63 1.79
N VAL A 52 -6.50 -11.40 1.42
CA VAL A 52 -7.84 -11.08 0.90
C VAL A 52 -7.97 -11.37 -0.60
N LEU A 53 -6.94 -11.08 -1.39
CA LEU A 53 -6.97 -11.24 -2.85
C LEU A 53 -6.46 -12.61 -3.34
N GLY A 54 -6.02 -13.49 -2.42
CA GLY A 54 -5.25 -14.69 -2.76
C GLY A 54 -3.78 -14.32 -3.08
N PRO A 55 -2.86 -15.31 -3.13
CA PRO A 55 -1.42 -15.03 -3.18
C PRO A 55 -1.09 -14.22 -4.43
N ALA A 56 -0.89 -12.91 -4.25
CA ALA A 56 -0.37 -12.05 -5.29
C ALA A 56 1.05 -12.56 -5.62
N PRO A 57 1.44 -12.63 -6.91
CA PRO A 57 2.81 -12.95 -7.25
C PRO A 57 3.70 -11.91 -6.58
N ALA A 58 4.65 -12.39 -5.78
CA ALA A 58 5.67 -11.56 -5.15
C ALA A 58 6.29 -10.68 -6.24
N HIS A 59 6.08 -9.36 -6.16
CA HIS A 59 6.70 -8.42 -7.10
C HIS A 59 8.22 -8.57 -6.99
N PRO A 60 8.94 -9.05 -8.01
CA PRO A 60 10.37 -8.88 -8.06
C PRO A 60 10.64 -7.48 -8.61
N GLY A 61 10.88 -6.53 -7.70
CA GLY A 61 11.62 -5.31 -8.03
C GLY A 61 10.79 -4.04 -8.21
N ALA A 62 11.28 -2.99 -7.54
CA ALA A 62 11.41 -1.69 -8.16
C ALA A 62 12.89 -1.30 -8.15
N PRO A 63 13.64 -1.50 -9.26
CA PRO A 63 14.85 -0.73 -9.52
C PRO A 63 14.44 0.58 -10.21
N GLY A 64 14.84 1.72 -9.65
CA GLY A 64 14.93 2.97 -10.42
C GLY A 64 14.39 4.23 -9.77
N GLY A 65 15.31 5.07 -9.31
CA GLY A 65 15.21 6.52 -9.43
C GLY A 65 16.60 7.05 -9.78
N PRO A 66 16.84 7.62 -10.98
CA PRO A 66 18.15 8.14 -11.34
C PRO A 66 18.29 9.59 -10.87
N ARG A 67 19.48 9.93 -10.34
CA ARG A 67 20.20 11.15 -10.71
C ARG A 67 21.67 10.83 -10.82
#